data_AF-A0A428HXB3-F1
#
_entry.id   AF-A0A428HXB3-F1
#
_cell.length_a   1.000
_cell.length_b   1.000
_cell.length_c   1.000
_cell.angle_alpha   90.00
_cell.angle_beta   90.00
_cell.angle_gamma   90.00
#
_symmetry.space_group_name_H-M   'P 1'
#
loop_
_entity.id
_entity.type
_entity.pdbx_description
1 polymer ?
#
loop_
_entity_poly.entity_id
_entity_poly.type
_entity_poly.pdbx_seq_one_letter_code
_entity_poly.pdbx_strand_id
1 'polypeptide(L)'
;MKAKKIILSSLAVASASALALGAYKIAKDQKRLRSQEELVAEVREQMENMGKIATLYVELYESSEERLVGGLVFEDERHYRFVYEEGLLQYEEEKL
;
A
#
# COMPACT_ATOMS: atom_id res chain seq x y z
N MET A 1 -25.49 60.43 -9.11
CA MET A 1 -25.84 60.03 -10.51
C MET A 1 -24.63 60.38 -11.38
N LYS A 2 -24.07 59.61 -12.33
CA LYS A 2 -24.51 58.47 -13.15
C LYS A 2 -23.29 57.61 -13.53
N ALA A 3 -23.47 56.30 -13.61
CA ALA A 3 -22.54 55.35 -14.22
C ALA A 3 -22.54 55.45 -15.76
N LYS A 4 -21.38 55.15 -16.37
CA LYS A 4 -21.17 54.78 -17.79
C LYS A 4 -20.06 53.72 -17.76
N LYS A 5 -20.30 52.40 -17.71
CA LYS A 5 -20.74 51.45 -18.76
C LYS A 5 -19.94 51.60 -20.07
N ILE A 6 -19.05 50.62 -20.38
CA ILE A 6 -19.11 49.68 -21.54
C ILE A 6 -17.73 49.14 -22.00
N ILE A 7 -17.58 47.80 -21.83
CA ILE A 7 -17.05 46.76 -22.75
C ILE A 7 -15.58 46.78 -23.21
N LEU A 8 -14.83 45.69 -22.88
CA LEU A 8 -14.12 44.80 -23.84
C LEU A 8 -13.47 43.64 -23.05
N SER A 9 -14.15 42.51 -22.82
CA SER A 9 -13.98 41.26 -23.58
C SER A 9 -12.53 40.82 -23.85
N SER A 10 -12.24 39.61 -23.36
CA SER A 10 -11.36 38.57 -23.95
C SER A 10 -9.87 38.51 -23.54
N LEU A 11 -9.46 37.25 -23.32
CA LEU A 11 -8.10 36.69 -23.24
C LEU A 11 -7.27 37.04 -21.98
N ALA A 12 -6.74 36.09 -21.19
CA ALA A 12 -6.44 34.70 -21.47
C ALA A 12 -6.57 33.84 -20.19
N VAL A 13 -7.48 32.88 -20.22
CA VAL A 13 -7.37 31.66 -19.42
C VAL A 13 -6.38 30.76 -20.14
N ALA A 14 -5.10 30.89 -19.77
CA ALA A 14 -4.02 29.95 -20.07
C ALA A 14 -2.92 30.34 -19.06
N SER A 15 -2.45 29.53 -18.13
CA SER A 15 -2.12 28.11 -18.24
C SER A 15 -1.93 27.54 -16.83
N ALA A 16 -2.88 26.74 -16.35
CA ALA A 16 -2.69 25.88 -15.17
C ALA A 16 -2.81 24.43 -15.64
N SER A 17 -1.96 24.02 -16.59
CA SER A 17 -2.14 22.73 -17.29
C SER A 17 -0.83 22.09 -17.72
N ALA A 18 0.23 22.21 -16.93
CA ALA A 18 1.47 21.46 -17.19
C ALA A 18 2.15 20.89 -15.95
N LEU A 19 1.94 21.47 -14.75
CA LEU A 19 2.60 20.97 -13.53
C LEU A 19 1.89 19.79 -12.85
N ALA A 20 0.64 19.47 -13.24
CA ALA A 20 -0.11 18.38 -12.61
C ALA A 20 0.40 16.98 -13.03
N LEU A 21 0.97 16.85 -14.24
CA LEU A 21 1.45 15.55 -14.73
C LEU A 21 2.82 15.16 -14.14
N GLY A 22 3.62 16.13 -13.68
CA GLY A 22 4.87 15.86 -12.99
C GLY A 22 4.66 15.29 -11.59
N ALA A 23 3.66 15.80 -10.86
CA ALA A 23 3.38 15.36 -9.49
C ALA A 23 2.83 13.92 -9.41
N TYR A 24 2.03 13.49 -10.39
CA TYR A 24 1.43 12.14 -10.37
C TYR A 24 2.49 11.03 -10.56
N LYS A 25 3.56 11.31 -11.31
CA LYS A 25 4.67 10.35 -11.49
C LYS A 25 5.60 10.31 -10.28
N ILE A 26 5.82 11.45 -9.62
CA ILE A 26 6.74 11.57 -8.47
C ILE A 26 6.10 11.07 -7.16
N ALA A 27 4.77 11.12 -7.02
CA ALA A 27 4.10 10.56 -5.85
C ALA A 27 4.21 9.02 -5.76
N LYS A 28 4.40 8.33 -6.90
CA LYS A 28 4.60 6.89 -6.94
C LYS A 28 6.01 6.48 -6.48
N ASP A 29 7.01 7.32 -6.78
CA ASP A 29 8.41 7.11 -6.38
C ASP A 29 8.66 7.42 -4.90
N GLN A 30 7.71 8.05 -4.20
CA GLN A 30 7.79 8.33 -2.78
C GLN A 30 7.05 7.31 -1.90
N LYS A 31 6.48 6.24 -2.47
CA LYS A 31 6.36 4.99 -1.71
C LYS A 31 7.78 4.48 -1.55
N ARG A 32 8.46 4.92 -0.48
CA ARG A 32 9.70 4.33 0.01
C ARG A 32 9.57 2.83 -0.14
N LEU A 33 10.30 2.24 -1.10
CA LEU A 33 10.24 0.81 -1.42
C LEU A 33 10.37 0.06 -0.10
N ARG A 34 9.24 -0.40 0.45
CA ARG A 34 9.26 -1.07 1.74
C ARG A 34 10.02 -2.36 1.50
N SER A 35 11.04 -2.62 2.31
CA SER A 35 11.78 -3.86 2.12
C SER A 35 10.87 -5.04 2.45
N GLN A 36 11.12 -6.18 1.82
CA GLN A 36 10.41 -7.42 2.14
C GLN A 36 10.50 -7.73 3.66
N GLU A 37 11.62 -7.37 4.28
CA GLU A 37 11.85 -7.50 5.73
C GLU A 37 10.90 -6.60 6.55
N GLU A 38 10.67 -5.35 6.13
CA GLU A 38 9.71 -4.45 6.79
C GLU A 38 8.29 -5.03 6.72
N LEU A 39 7.89 -5.58 5.57
CA LEU A 39 6.57 -6.20 5.41
C LEU A 39 6.44 -7.47 6.27
N VAL A 40 7.49 -8.30 6.34
CA VAL A 40 7.50 -9.50 7.19
C VAL A 40 7.40 -9.14 8.67
N ALA A 41 8.08 -8.07 9.12
CA ALA A 41 7.98 -7.60 10.49
C ALA A 41 6.56 -7.14 10.84
N GLU A 42 5.88 -6.45 9.91
CA GLU A 42 4.51 -5.99 10.08
C GLU A 42 3.50 -7.16 10.16
N VAL A 43 3.66 -8.16 9.30
CA VAL A 43 2.86 -9.41 9.38
C VAL A 43 3.11 -10.13 10.71
N ARG A 44 4.37 -10.23 11.14
CA ARG A 44 4.74 -10.85 12.42
C ARG A 44 4.07 -10.14 13.60
N GLU A 45 4.19 -8.81 13.68
CA GLU A 45 3.60 -8.01 14.75
C GLU A 45 2.08 -8.19 14.83
N GLN A 46 1.39 -8.18 13.67
CA GLN A 46 -0.05 -8.40 13.64
C GLN A 46 -0.44 -9.80 14.15
N MET A 47 0.32 -10.83 13.75
CA MET A 47 0.06 -12.23 14.10
C MET A 47 0.47 -12.60 15.53
N GLU A 48 1.43 -11.88 16.13
CA GLU A 48 1.83 -12.09 17.54
C GLU A 48 0.67 -11.85 18.52
N ASN A 49 -0.32 -11.02 18.14
CA ASN A 49 -1.54 -10.82 18.92
C ASN A 49 -2.42 -12.08 19.01
N MET A 50 -2.23 -13.06 18.12
CA MET A 50 -3.03 -14.29 18.06
C MET A 50 -2.36 -15.48 18.75
N GLY A 51 -1.07 -15.39 19.06
CA GLY A 51 -0.31 -16.47 19.68
C GLY A 51 1.20 -16.33 19.49
N LYS A 52 1.94 -17.25 20.12
CA LYS A 52 3.40 -17.33 19.92
C LYS A 52 3.72 -18.00 18.60
N ILE A 53 4.42 -17.28 17.73
CA ILE A 53 4.80 -17.77 16.40
C ILE A 53 6.01 -18.68 16.54
N ALA A 54 5.86 -19.95 16.16
CA ALA A 54 6.98 -20.88 16.06
C ALA A 54 7.76 -20.67 14.75
N THR A 55 7.07 -20.46 13.63
CA THR A 55 7.70 -20.25 12.32
C THR A 55 6.83 -19.34 11.44
N LEU A 56 7.47 -18.39 10.75
CA LEU A 56 6.86 -17.58 9.70
C LEU A 56 7.74 -17.73 8.47
N TYR A 57 7.15 -18.15 7.36
CA TYR A 57 7.86 -18.30 6.09
C TYR A 57 7.14 -17.54 4.97
N VAL A 58 7.90 -17.15 3.96
CA VAL A 58 7.40 -16.39 2.80
C VAL A 58 7.64 -17.21 1.55
N GLU A 59 6.60 -17.34 0.74
CA GLU A 59 6.63 -17.95 -0.58
C GLU A 59 7.12 -16.91 -1.60
N LEU A 60 8.43 -16.89 -1.83
CA LEU A 60 9.09 -15.92 -2.71
C LEU A 60 8.58 -15.95 -4.16
N TYR A 61 7.97 -17.05 -4.61
CA TYR A 61 7.44 -17.20 -5.96
C TYR A 61 6.05 -16.57 -6.14
N GLU A 62 5.25 -16.44 -5.08
CA GLU A 62 3.95 -15.75 -5.11
C GLU A 62 4.03 -14.31 -4.55
N SER A 63 5.15 -14.00 -3.87
CA SER A 63 5.41 -12.69 -3.26
C SER A 63 6.08 -11.72 -4.24
N SER A 64 5.83 -10.44 -4.06
CA SER A 64 6.44 -9.31 -4.77
C SER A 64 6.86 -8.23 -3.77
N GLU A 65 7.41 -7.11 -4.26
CA GLU A 65 7.81 -5.98 -3.41
C GLU A 65 6.63 -5.35 -2.63
N GLU A 66 5.40 -5.49 -3.11
CA GLU A 66 4.20 -4.90 -2.48
C GLU A 66 3.22 -5.97 -1.93
N ARG A 67 3.54 -7.27 -2.08
CA ARG A 67 2.67 -8.39 -1.72
C ARG A 67 3.48 -9.51 -1.07
N LEU A 68 3.12 -9.94 0.13
CA LEU A 68 3.67 -11.16 0.74
C LEU A 68 2.62 -12.26 0.73
N VAL A 69 3.04 -13.45 0.30
CA VAL A 69 2.28 -14.68 0.49
C VAL A 69 3.16 -15.64 1.26
N GLY A 70 2.58 -16.37 2.20
CA GLY A 70 3.34 -17.32 2.97
C GLY A 70 2.48 -18.06 3.97
N GLY A 71 3.16 -18.68 4.93
CA GLY A 71 2.50 -19.40 6.00
C GLY A 71 3.10 -19.10 7.36
N LEU A 72 2.29 -19.38 8.36
CA LEU A 72 2.56 -19.16 9.77
C LEU A 72 2.22 -20.43 10.54
N VAL A 73 3.13 -20.84 11.40
CA VAL A 73 2.93 -21.93 12.36
C VAL A 73 3.07 -21.35 13.76
N PHE A 74 2.03 -21.50 14.57
CA PHE A 74 2.06 -21.15 15.99
C PHE A 74 2.65 -22.30 16.83
N GLU A 75 3.13 -22.00 18.04
CA GLU A 75 3.64 -23.02 18.98
C GLU A 75 2.58 -24.06 19.39
N ASP A 76 1.30 -23.73 19.22
CA ASP A 76 0.16 -24.64 19.48
C ASP A 76 -0.22 -25.51 18.27
N GLU A 77 0.68 -25.64 17.29
CA GLU A 77 0.52 -26.45 16.07
C GLU A 77 -0.63 -25.99 15.15
N ARG A 78 -1.14 -24.76 15.30
CA ARG A 78 -2.05 -24.17 14.31
C ARG A 78 -1.29 -23.62 13.11
N HIS A 79 -1.72 -24.04 11.92
CA HIS A 79 -1.16 -23.65 10.65
C HIS A 79 -2.07 -22.64 9.96
N TYR A 80 -1.51 -21.53 9.49
CA TYR A 80 -2.23 -20.52 8.74
C TYR A 80 -1.49 -20.22 7.44
N ARG A 81 -2.25 -20.04 6.36
CA ARG A 81 -1.75 -19.39 5.16
C ARG A 81 -2.16 -17.93 5.19
N PHE A 82 -1.28 -17.03 4.78
CA PHE A 82 -1.56 -15.61 4.75
C PHE A 82 -1.22 -14.97 3.41
N VAL A 83 -1.95 -13.89 3.11
CA VAL A 83 -1.67 -12.94 2.04
C VAL A 83 -1.68 -11.55 2.66
N TYR A 84 -0.60 -10.82 2.45
CA TYR A 84 -0.44 -9.44 2.90
C TYR A 84 -0.23 -8.53 1.71
N GLU A 85 -1.16 -7.61 1.48
CA GLU A 85 -1.14 -6.71 0.33
C GLU A 85 -1.75 -5.36 0.72
N GLU A 86 -1.09 -4.26 0.34
CA GLU A 86 -1.55 -2.89 0.62
C GLU A 86 -1.89 -2.59 2.09
N GLY A 87 -1.23 -3.25 3.06
CA GLY A 87 -1.49 -3.05 4.48
C GLY A 87 -2.60 -3.94 5.06
N LEU A 88 -3.22 -4.78 4.24
CA LEU A 88 -4.28 -5.70 4.65
C LEU A 88 -3.71 -7.12 4.77
N LEU A 89 -3.83 -7.69 5.97
CA LEU A 89 -3.45 -9.07 6.26
C LEU A 89 -4.69 -9.96 6.21
N GLN A 90 -4.74 -10.82 5.19
CA GLN A 90 -5.72 -11.88 5.05
C GLN A 90 -5.07 -13.20 5.47
N TYR A 91 -5.78 -14.01 6.24
CA TYR A 91 -5.27 -15.30 6.69
C TYR A 91 -6.39 -16.33 6.79
N GLU A 92 -6.05 -17.59 6.51
CA GLU A 92 -6.94 -18.73 6.60
C GLU A 92 -6.23 -19.87 7.33
N GLU A 93 -6.94 -20.55 8.23
CA GLU A 93 -6.42 -21.71 8.94
C GLU A 93 -6.37 -22.91 7.99
N GLU A 94 -5.20 -23.53 7.87
CA GLU A 94 -5.03 -24.74 7.08
C GLU A 94 -5.63 -25.92 7.85
N LYS A 95 -6.74 -26.46 7.35
CA LYS A 95 -7.31 -27.71 7.84
C LYS A 95 -6.57 -28.87 7.17
N LEU A 96 -5.60 -29.44 7.88
CA LEU A 96 -4.95 -30.70 7.53
C LEU A 96 -5.93 -31.87 7.53
#